data_AF-A0A3D1E4M6-F1
#
_entry.id   AF-A0A3D1E4M6-F1
#
_cell.length_a   1.000
_cell.length_b   1.000
_cell.length_c   1.000
_cell.angle_alpha   90.00
_cell.angle_beta   90.00
_cell.angle_gamma   90.00
#
_symmetry.space_group_name_H-M   'P 1'
#
loop_
_entity.id
_entity.type
_entity.pdbx_description
1 polymer ?
#
loop_
_entity_poly.entity_id
_entity_poly.type
_entity_poly.pdbx_seq_one_letter_code
_entity_poly.pdbx_strand_id
1 'polypeptide(L)'
;ASWDRVFVIYDAIQMGIPLARIHEITKIDLWFLRQYEELYQLEKQINQFKLATLPKDMLLEAKQKGFADRQIAHMLGCLESEVYQLREAMNIKRVYKLVDTCAAEFKAQTPYYYSTFESEVERPDGTRYVANDSEVSDRKKVVVLGSGPNRIGQGIEFDYCCVHGVLAAAECGYESIMINCNPETVSTDFDTADKLYFEPVFWEHIYDIIKHENPVGVIVQLGGQTALKLAEKLDKYGIKIIGTSFKALDLAEDRGSFSNLLRENNIPFPEFGVAETADEALALSDHLNFPLLVRPSYVLGGQGMKIVINKQELEEHVVDLLRKIPNNKLLLDHYLDGAIEAEADAICDGEDVYIIGIMEHIEPCGIHSGDSNATLPPFNLGELVMQQIKDHTKKIALALNTVGLINIQFAIKDEVVYIIEANPRASRTVPFIAKAYKEPYVNYATKVMLGAKKVKDFKFNPQLEGYAIKQPVFSFEKFPNVNKNLGPEMKSTGESILFIDSLKDDAFYDLYARRKMYLSK
;
A
#
# COMPACT_ATOMS: atom_id res chain seq x y z
N ALA A 1 -21.07 11.78 -14.21
CA ALA A 1 -19.67 11.98 -14.67
C ALA A 1 -18.90 10.70 -14.36
N SER A 2 -18.06 10.23 -15.27
CA SER A 2 -17.21 9.07 -15.04
C SER A 2 -15.91 9.48 -14.32
N TRP A 3 -15.23 8.50 -13.72
CA TRP A 3 -13.98 8.70 -12.96
C TRP A 3 -12.81 9.09 -13.88
N ASP A 4 -12.85 8.69 -15.14
CA ASP A 4 -11.82 8.89 -16.16
C ASP A 4 -12.01 10.18 -16.99
N ARG A 5 -13.04 10.97 -16.68
CA ARG A 5 -13.43 12.15 -17.48
C ARG A 5 -12.27 13.14 -17.69
N VAL A 6 -11.38 13.28 -16.72
CA VAL A 6 -10.19 14.14 -16.82
C VAL A 6 -9.28 13.70 -17.97
N PHE A 7 -9.09 12.40 -18.16
CA PHE A 7 -8.28 11.85 -19.26
C PHE A 7 -9.00 12.02 -20.61
N VAL A 8 -10.31 11.73 -20.65
CA VAL A 8 -11.12 11.90 -21.86
C VAL A 8 -11.16 13.35 -22.36
N ILE A 9 -11.12 14.34 -21.44
CA ILE A 9 -11.01 15.76 -21.81
C ILE A 9 -9.67 16.04 -22.49
N TYR A 10 -8.57 15.48 -21.96
CA TYR A 10 -7.26 15.62 -22.58
C TYR A 10 -7.25 15.01 -23.98
N ASP A 11 -7.76 13.79 -24.14
CA ASP A 11 -7.88 13.12 -25.45
C ASP A 11 -8.72 13.95 -26.44
N ALA A 12 -9.85 14.51 -25.98
CA ALA A 12 -10.71 15.37 -26.81
C ALA A 12 -9.96 16.61 -27.33
N ILE A 13 -9.13 17.23 -26.49
CA ILE A 13 -8.28 18.36 -26.88
C ILE A 13 -7.23 17.90 -27.89
N GLN A 14 -6.59 16.75 -27.67
CA GLN A 14 -5.61 16.18 -28.60
C GLN A 14 -6.20 15.90 -29.98
N MET A 15 -7.45 15.41 -30.03
CA MET A 15 -8.22 15.19 -31.26
C MET A 15 -8.66 16.47 -31.97
N GLY A 16 -8.46 17.64 -31.36
CA GLY A 16 -8.80 18.95 -31.94
C GLY A 16 -10.26 19.37 -31.74
N ILE A 17 -10.96 18.80 -30.74
CA ILE A 17 -12.32 19.23 -30.42
C ILE A 17 -12.27 20.66 -29.81
N PRO A 18 -13.07 21.62 -30.30
CA PRO A 18 -13.04 22.98 -29.77
C PRO A 18 -13.37 23.05 -28.28
N LEU A 19 -12.62 23.86 -27.51
CA LEU A 19 -12.87 24.04 -26.07
C LEU A 19 -14.30 24.50 -25.77
N ALA A 20 -14.89 25.32 -26.66
CA ALA A 20 -16.29 25.74 -26.53
C ALA A 20 -17.26 24.55 -26.54
N ARG A 21 -16.99 23.51 -27.35
CA ARG A 21 -17.79 22.29 -27.39
C ARG A 21 -17.57 21.42 -26.16
N ILE A 22 -16.32 21.29 -25.70
CA ILE A 22 -15.99 20.58 -24.46
C ILE A 22 -16.69 21.25 -23.27
N HIS A 23 -16.63 22.58 -23.18
CA HIS A 23 -17.36 23.37 -22.18
C HIS A 23 -18.87 23.14 -22.28
N GLU A 24 -19.45 23.20 -23.49
CA GLU A 24 -20.88 23.00 -23.70
C GLU A 24 -21.35 21.64 -23.16
N ILE A 25 -20.57 20.57 -23.35
CA ILE A 25 -20.88 19.22 -22.90
C ILE A 25 -20.61 19.04 -21.40
N THR A 26 -19.42 19.44 -20.94
CA THR A 26 -18.91 19.11 -19.59
C THR A 26 -19.32 20.13 -18.53
N LYS A 27 -19.67 21.36 -18.97
CA LYS A 27 -19.87 22.56 -18.16
C LYS A 27 -18.64 22.99 -17.34
N ILE A 28 -17.47 22.44 -17.62
CA ILE A 28 -16.20 22.87 -17.00
C ILE A 28 -15.82 24.24 -17.55
N ASP A 29 -15.47 25.17 -16.67
CA ASP A 29 -15.13 26.54 -17.05
C ASP A 29 -13.99 26.57 -18.08
N LEU A 30 -14.09 27.49 -19.04
CA LEU A 30 -13.08 27.66 -20.09
C LEU A 30 -11.70 27.97 -19.52
N TRP A 31 -11.61 28.60 -18.35
CA TRP A 31 -10.35 28.84 -17.66
C TRP A 31 -9.59 27.53 -17.39
N PHE A 32 -10.25 26.50 -16.84
CA PHE A 32 -9.61 25.20 -16.62
C PHE A 32 -9.28 24.51 -17.93
N LEU A 33 -10.20 24.53 -18.91
CA LEU A 33 -9.98 23.86 -20.20
C LEU A 33 -8.79 24.45 -20.97
N ARG A 34 -8.54 25.76 -20.85
CA ARG A 34 -7.34 26.41 -21.40
C ARG A 34 -6.06 25.89 -20.76
N GLN A 35 -6.06 25.59 -19.46
CA GLN A 35 -4.89 24.99 -18.81
C GLN A 35 -4.57 23.60 -19.39
N TYR A 36 -5.58 22.77 -19.69
CA TYR A 36 -5.37 21.49 -20.38
C TYR A 36 -4.83 21.68 -21.79
N GLU A 37 -5.36 22.66 -22.53
CA GLU A 37 -4.86 23.01 -23.87
C GLU A 37 -3.41 23.47 -23.82
N GLU A 38 -3.01 24.30 -22.84
CA GLU A 38 -1.62 24.72 -22.63
C GLU A 38 -0.69 23.53 -22.38
N LEU A 39 -1.10 22.57 -21.55
CA LEU A 39 -0.32 21.34 -21.32
C LEU A 39 -0.11 20.57 -22.63
N TYR A 40 -1.16 20.43 -23.45
CA TYR A 40 -1.06 19.77 -24.75
C TYR A 40 -0.16 20.54 -25.73
N GLN A 41 -0.25 21.88 -25.78
CA GLN A 41 0.64 22.66 -26.65
C GLN A 41 2.11 22.51 -26.23
N LEU A 42 2.40 22.49 -24.92
CA LEU A 42 3.74 22.27 -24.42
C LEU A 42 4.25 20.86 -24.78
N GLU A 43 3.42 19.83 -24.63
CA GLU A 43 3.74 18.48 -25.10
C GLU A 43 4.11 18.48 -26.60
N LYS A 44 3.32 19.15 -27.45
CA LYS A 44 3.61 19.25 -28.89
C LYS A 44 4.92 19.96 -29.20
N GLN A 45 5.32 20.93 -28.37
CA GLN A 45 6.61 21.60 -28.53
C GLN A 45 7.75 20.67 -28.13
N ILE A 46 7.64 20.00 -26.97
CA ILE A 46 8.65 19.04 -26.48
C ILE A 46 8.87 17.90 -27.49
N ASN A 47 7.79 17.38 -28.10
CA ASN A 47 7.84 16.32 -29.11
C ASN A 47 8.65 16.68 -30.38
N GLN A 48 9.00 17.96 -30.59
CA GLN A 48 9.83 18.40 -31.72
C GLN A 48 11.33 18.28 -31.42
N PHE A 49 11.71 18.05 -30.17
CA PHE A 49 13.10 17.94 -29.73
C PHE A 49 13.50 16.48 -29.53
N LYS A 50 14.81 16.26 -29.52
CA LYS A 50 15.42 15.07 -28.91
C LYS A 50 15.93 15.45 -27.53
N LEU A 51 16.15 14.47 -26.65
CA LEU A 51 16.68 14.70 -25.30
C LEU A 51 17.93 15.59 -25.29
N ALA A 52 18.90 15.32 -26.17
CA ALA A 52 20.16 16.07 -26.27
C ALA A 52 20.00 17.53 -26.74
N THR A 53 18.86 17.88 -27.34
CA THR A 53 18.60 19.20 -27.91
C THR A 53 17.51 19.96 -27.17
N LEU A 54 16.94 19.38 -26.11
CA LEU A 54 15.85 20.01 -25.35
C LEU A 54 16.39 21.25 -24.61
N PRO A 55 15.84 22.46 -24.85
CA PRO A 55 16.31 23.67 -24.17
C PRO A 55 16.03 23.62 -22.65
N LYS A 56 16.95 24.19 -21.85
CA LYS A 56 16.81 24.30 -20.38
C LYS A 56 15.49 24.96 -19.99
N ASP A 57 15.14 26.08 -20.63
CA ASP A 57 13.94 26.83 -20.29
C ASP A 57 12.65 26.05 -20.57
N MET A 58 12.64 25.26 -21.66
CA MET A 58 11.50 24.41 -22.00
C MET A 58 11.36 23.23 -21.03
N LEU A 59 12.47 22.61 -20.63
CA LEU A 59 12.45 21.58 -19.60
C LEU A 59 11.97 22.16 -18.26
N LEU A 60 12.48 23.33 -17.86
CA LEU A 60 12.05 24.01 -16.65
C LEU A 60 10.55 24.34 -16.69
N GLU A 61 10.05 24.90 -17.79
CA GLU A 61 8.62 25.20 -17.97
C GLU A 61 7.77 23.93 -17.85
N ALA A 62 8.21 22.82 -18.47
CA ALA A 62 7.53 21.53 -18.36
C ALA A 62 7.44 21.08 -16.89
N LYS A 63 8.54 21.19 -16.14
CA LYS A 63 8.56 20.85 -14.71
C LYS A 63 7.70 21.79 -13.87
N GLN A 64 7.67 23.09 -14.18
CA GLN A 64 6.82 24.10 -13.54
C GLN A 64 5.33 23.85 -13.78
N LYS A 65 4.97 23.37 -14.98
CA LYS A 65 3.60 22.97 -15.33
C LYS A 65 3.22 21.60 -14.76
N GLY A 66 4.13 20.90 -14.08
CA GLY A 66 3.86 19.66 -13.36
C GLY A 66 4.09 18.37 -14.14
N PHE A 67 4.76 18.42 -15.31
CA PHE A 67 5.12 17.19 -16.03
C PHE A 67 6.12 16.35 -15.24
N ALA A 68 5.79 15.07 -15.03
CA ALA A 68 6.71 14.09 -14.47
C ALA A 68 7.83 13.75 -15.47
N ASP A 69 8.99 13.35 -14.96
CA ASP A 69 10.14 12.91 -15.77
C ASP A 69 9.74 11.76 -16.70
N ARG A 70 8.85 10.86 -16.24
CA ARG A 70 8.29 9.77 -17.05
C ARG A 70 7.42 10.25 -18.21
N GLN A 71 6.67 11.35 -18.05
CA GLN A 71 5.84 11.90 -19.13
C GLN A 71 6.72 12.54 -20.20
N ILE A 72 7.71 13.33 -19.80
CA ILE A 72 8.70 13.92 -20.70
C ILE A 72 9.49 12.81 -21.41
N ALA A 73 9.86 11.75 -20.69
CA ALA A 73 10.56 10.61 -21.28
C ALA A 73 9.73 9.91 -22.36
N HIS A 74 8.41 9.76 -22.12
CA HIS A 74 7.48 9.22 -23.11
C HIS A 74 7.40 10.10 -24.38
N MET A 75 7.30 11.43 -24.21
CA MET A 75 7.30 12.40 -25.31
C MET A 75 8.56 12.30 -26.18
N LEU A 76 9.72 12.13 -25.54
CA LEU A 76 11.02 12.09 -26.20
C LEU A 76 11.47 10.68 -26.64
N GLY A 77 10.71 9.64 -26.31
CA GLY A 77 11.06 8.24 -26.61
C GLY A 77 12.33 7.76 -25.90
N CYS A 78 12.54 8.16 -24.65
CA CYS A 78 13.72 7.82 -23.85
C CYS A 78 13.34 7.25 -22.47
N LEU A 79 14.32 6.94 -21.62
CA LEU A 79 14.10 6.43 -20.27
C LEU A 79 13.89 7.59 -19.28
N GLU A 80 13.03 7.36 -18.27
CA GLU A 80 12.78 8.30 -17.16
C GLU A 80 14.08 8.79 -16.50
N SER A 81 15.05 7.88 -16.32
CA SER A 81 16.35 8.20 -15.74
C SER A 81 17.20 9.15 -16.58
N GLU A 82 17.04 9.14 -17.91
CA GLU A 82 17.79 10.03 -18.81
C GLU A 82 17.28 11.47 -18.70
N VAL A 83 15.96 11.64 -18.56
CA VAL A 83 15.35 12.96 -18.28
C VAL A 83 15.80 13.48 -16.92
N TYR A 84 15.80 12.63 -15.89
CA TYR A 84 16.29 12.99 -14.56
C TYR A 84 17.76 13.47 -14.61
N GLN A 85 18.62 12.73 -15.31
CA GLN A 85 20.04 13.10 -15.47
C GLN A 85 20.21 14.43 -16.21
N LEU A 86 19.43 14.67 -17.27
CA LEU A 86 19.44 15.94 -17.99
C LEU A 86 19.03 17.09 -17.07
N ARG A 87 17.96 16.89 -16.30
CA ARG A 87 17.43 17.86 -15.34
C ARG A 87 18.48 18.24 -14.29
N GLU A 88 19.16 17.25 -13.71
CA GLU A 88 20.27 17.46 -12.77
C GLU A 88 21.46 18.18 -13.43
N ALA A 89 21.85 17.79 -14.65
CA ALA A 89 22.92 18.44 -15.39
C ALA A 89 22.63 19.91 -15.72
N MET A 90 21.36 20.26 -15.90
CA MET A 90 20.90 21.63 -16.13
C MET A 90 20.63 22.42 -14.84
N ASN A 91 20.85 21.81 -13.67
CA ASN A 91 20.55 22.37 -12.34
C ASN A 91 19.07 22.77 -12.18
N ILE A 92 18.16 22.02 -12.80
CA ILE A 92 16.71 22.20 -12.62
C ILE A 92 16.30 21.33 -11.42
N LYS A 93 16.32 21.91 -10.23
CA LYS A 93 16.03 21.17 -9.00
C LYS A 93 14.65 21.51 -8.47
N ARG A 94 14.02 20.50 -7.88
CA ARG A 94 12.83 20.67 -7.08
C ARG A 94 13.21 21.43 -5.81
N VAL A 95 12.40 22.41 -5.44
CA VAL A 95 12.49 23.13 -4.17
C VAL A 95 11.23 22.92 -3.36
N TYR A 96 11.31 23.16 -2.07
CA TYR A 96 10.21 22.94 -1.14
C TYR A 96 9.81 24.26 -0.50
N LYS A 97 8.53 24.58 -0.58
CA LYS A 97 7.94 25.80 -0.04
C LYS A 97 7.11 25.47 1.17
N LEU A 98 7.08 26.41 2.10
CA LEU A 98 6.37 26.26 3.35
C LEU A 98 4.93 26.79 3.23
N VAL A 99 3.97 26.06 3.78
CA VAL A 99 2.58 26.51 3.88
C VAL A 99 2.43 27.37 5.14
N ASP A 100 2.23 28.68 4.96
CA ASP A 100 2.31 29.67 6.06
C ASP A 100 0.99 30.38 6.39
N THR A 101 -0.10 30.06 5.69
CA THR A 101 -1.44 30.70 5.76
C THR A 101 -1.50 32.20 5.44
N CYS A 102 -0.36 32.87 5.22
CA CYS A 102 -0.26 34.34 5.11
C CYS A 102 0.55 34.81 3.89
N ALA A 103 0.87 33.92 2.95
CA ALA A 103 1.58 34.25 1.71
C ALA A 103 2.89 35.01 1.97
N ALA A 104 3.69 34.49 2.92
CA ALA A 104 4.97 35.00 3.38
C ALA A 104 4.95 36.39 4.05
N GLU A 105 3.77 36.91 4.45
CA GLU A 105 3.68 38.13 5.26
C GLU A 105 4.42 37.97 6.60
N PHE A 106 4.32 36.78 7.20
CA PHE A 106 5.01 36.41 8.44
C PHE A 106 5.89 35.17 8.24
N LYS A 107 6.99 35.10 8.97
CA LYS A 107 7.84 33.89 8.99
C LYS A 107 7.10 32.78 9.74
N ALA A 108 6.51 31.85 8.99
CA ALA A 108 5.94 30.65 9.58
C ALA A 108 7.03 29.68 10.04
N GLN A 109 6.71 28.94 11.10
CA GLN A 109 7.59 27.93 11.72
C GLN A 109 7.03 26.51 11.57
N THR A 110 5.82 26.38 11.02
CA THR A 110 5.16 25.10 10.83
C THR A 110 5.86 24.31 9.73
N PRO A 111 6.38 23.10 10.01
CA PRO A 111 7.23 22.37 9.07
C PRO A 111 6.39 21.61 8.02
N TYR A 112 5.51 22.34 7.34
CA TYR A 112 4.57 21.83 6.35
C TYR A 112 4.98 22.28 4.95
N TYR A 113 5.44 21.33 4.14
CA TYR A 113 6.10 21.61 2.86
C TYR A 113 5.36 20.99 1.67
N TYR A 114 5.41 21.70 0.54
CA TYR A 114 5.08 21.17 -0.78
C TYR A 114 6.19 21.52 -1.76
N SER A 115 6.29 20.77 -2.84
CA SER A 115 7.34 20.91 -3.83
C SER A 115 6.90 21.72 -5.03
N THR A 116 7.85 22.42 -5.63
CA THR A 116 7.68 23.16 -6.86
C THR A 116 9.02 23.26 -7.59
N PHE A 117 8.96 23.69 -8.86
CA PHE A 117 10.14 24.12 -9.59
C PHE A 117 10.09 25.65 -9.71
N GLU A 118 11.15 26.33 -9.31
CA GLU A 118 11.22 27.79 -9.42
C GLU A 118 12.38 28.22 -10.30
N SER A 119 12.22 29.40 -10.87
CA SER A 119 13.28 30.07 -11.62
C SER A 119 14.37 30.55 -10.67
N GLU A 120 15.59 30.67 -11.20
CA GLU A 120 16.72 31.24 -10.46
C GLU A 120 16.45 32.72 -10.13
N VAL A 121 16.75 33.12 -8.90
CA VAL A 121 16.74 34.50 -8.43
C VAL A 121 18.18 34.99 -8.29
N GLU A 122 18.45 36.21 -8.74
CA GLU A 122 19.77 36.84 -8.64
C GLU A 122 19.84 37.71 -7.37
N ARG A 123 20.83 37.46 -6.54
CA ARG A 123 21.15 38.30 -5.37
C ARG A 123 21.84 39.60 -5.81
N PRO A 124 21.85 40.65 -4.96
CA PRO A 124 22.58 41.89 -5.24
C PRO A 124 24.09 41.69 -5.49
N ASP A 125 24.68 40.57 -5.05
CA ASP A 125 26.08 40.21 -5.27
C ASP A 125 26.33 39.47 -6.60
N GLY A 126 25.28 39.30 -7.44
CA GLY A 126 25.34 38.61 -8.72
C GLY A 126 25.23 37.08 -8.63
N THR A 127 25.10 36.51 -7.44
CA THR A 127 24.93 35.06 -7.27
C THR A 127 23.48 34.63 -7.55
N ARG A 128 23.32 33.54 -8.29
CA ARG A 128 22.01 32.96 -8.62
C ARG A 128 21.69 31.76 -7.74
N TYR A 129 20.48 31.71 -7.22
CA TYR A 129 20.00 30.61 -6.40
C TYR A 129 18.51 30.38 -6.62
N VAL A 130 18.02 29.19 -6.28
CA VAL A 130 16.59 28.90 -6.22
C VAL A 130 16.20 28.86 -4.74
N ALA A 131 15.19 29.64 -4.34
CA ALA A 131 14.78 29.71 -2.94
C ALA A 131 14.15 28.39 -2.50
N ASN A 132 14.60 27.84 -1.37
CA ASN A 132 14.07 26.63 -0.78
C ASN A 132 13.86 26.86 0.72
N ASP A 133 12.63 26.69 1.18
CA ASP A 133 12.22 27.00 2.56
C ASP A 133 12.43 25.79 3.49
N SER A 134 12.65 24.60 2.93
CA SER A 134 13.00 23.43 3.73
C SER A 134 14.49 23.42 4.05
N GLU A 135 14.84 23.89 5.24
CA GLU A 135 16.21 23.87 5.76
C GLU A 135 16.60 22.46 6.23
N VAL A 136 17.74 21.96 5.80
CA VAL A 136 18.23 20.62 6.12
C VAL A 136 19.00 20.66 7.44
N SER A 137 18.52 19.95 8.47
CA SER A 137 19.22 19.87 9.77
C SER A 137 20.33 18.80 9.77
N ASP A 138 21.24 18.86 10.75
CA ASP A 138 22.29 17.84 11.00
C ASP A 138 21.80 16.64 11.84
N ARG A 139 20.54 16.65 12.30
CA ARG A 139 19.98 15.52 13.06
C ARG A 139 19.91 14.28 12.18
N LYS A 140 19.99 13.10 12.80
CA LYS A 140 19.72 11.83 12.11
C LYS A 140 18.23 11.78 11.76
N LYS A 141 17.91 11.69 10.48
CA LYS A 141 16.52 11.68 10.00
C LYS A 141 16.05 10.31 9.58
N VAL A 142 14.77 10.03 9.83
CA VAL A 142 14.07 8.84 9.32
C VAL A 142 12.86 9.30 8.52
N VAL A 143 12.75 8.78 7.30
CA VAL A 143 11.55 9.01 6.48
C VAL A 143 10.56 7.88 6.72
N VAL A 144 9.30 8.22 6.94
CA VAL A 144 8.16 7.29 6.93
C VAL A 144 7.32 7.61 5.69
N LEU A 145 7.13 6.62 4.81
CA LEU A 145 6.28 6.77 3.64
C LEU A 145 4.84 6.44 3.98
N GLY A 146 3.93 7.38 3.73
CA GLY A 146 2.50 7.20 3.87
C GLY A 146 1.88 6.34 2.77
N SER A 147 0.57 6.12 2.89
CA SER A 147 -0.19 5.27 1.96
C SER A 147 -0.67 5.98 0.70
N GLY A 148 -0.66 7.31 0.68
CA GLY A 148 -1.41 8.07 -0.32
C GLY A 148 -2.93 7.94 -0.10
N PRO A 149 -3.76 8.13 -1.15
CA PRO A 149 -5.20 8.20 -1.00
C PRO A 149 -5.81 6.88 -0.49
N ASN A 150 -6.80 7.01 0.39
CA ASN A 150 -7.58 5.87 0.89
C ASN A 150 -8.38 5.22 -0.25
N ARG A 151 -8.42 3.89 -0.24
CA ARG A 151 -9.21 3.06 -1.17
C ARG A 151 -9.55 1.73 -0.52
N ILE A 152 -10.47 0.97 -1.12
CA ILE A 152 -10.79 -0.39 -0.65
C ILE A 152 -9.49 -1.22 -0.56
N GLY A 153 -9.28 -1.86 0.59
CA GLY A 153 -8.08 -2.62 0.91
C GLY A 153 -6.89 -1.81 1.43
N GLN A 154 -6.92 -0.48 1.36
CA GLN A 154 -5.89 0.42 1.84
C GLN A 154 -6.49 1.70 2.43
N GLY A 155 -6.86 1.64 3.72
CA GLY A 155 -7.55 2.71 4.43
C GLY A 155 -6.74 3.33 5.57
N ILE A 156 -7.48 3.84 6.56
CA ILE A 156 -6.96 4.57 7.73
C ILE A 156 -6.06 3.70 8.62
N GLU A 157 -6.11 2.39 8.48
CA GLU A 157 -5.32 1.45 9.27
C GLU A 157 -3.82 1.68 9.03
N PHE A 158 -3.45 2.02 7.81
CA PHE A 158 -2.07 2.35 7.43
C PHE A 158 -1.68 3.76 7.86
N ASP A 159 -2.63 4.71 7.88
CA ASP A 159 -2.40 6.04 8.44
C ASP A 159 -2.07 5.95 9.93
N TYR A 160 -2.86 5.19 10.70
CA TYR A 160 -2.58 4.89 12.10
C TYR A 160 -1.17 4.31 12.27
N CYS A 161 -0.78 3.37 11.42
CA CYS A 161 0.56 2.80 11.46
C CYS A 161 1.65 3.83 11.20
N CYS A 162 1.47 4.71 10.21
CA CYS A 162 2.41 5.75 9.86
C CYS A 162 2.57 6.79 10.98
N VAL A 163 1.46 7.25 11.59
CA VAL A 163 1.45 8.17 12.73
C VAL A 163 2.23 7.58 13.90
N HIS A 164 1.91 6.35 14.32
CA HIS A 164 2.64 5.70 15.40
C HIS A 164 4.11 5.41 15.06
N GLY A 165 4.43 5.26 13.77
CA GLY A 165 5.79 5.11 13.26
C GLY A 165 6.62 6.39 13.44
N VAL A 166 6.11 7.55 13.02
CA VAL A 166 6.84 8.82 13.18
C VAL A 166 7.00 9.22 14.64
N LEU A 167 5.96 9.02 15.46
CA LEU A 167 6.03 9.26 16.90
C LEU A 167 7.10 8.38 17.57
N ALA A 168 7.16 7.09 17.21
CA ALA A 168 8.17 6.18 17.73
C ALA A 168 9.60 6.54 17.26
N ALA A 169 9.76 7.05 16.03
CA ALA A 169 11.05 7.53 15.53
C ALA A 169 11.51 8.79 16.30
N ALA A 170 10.60 9.73 16.55
CA ALA A 170 10.86 10.92 17.36
C ALA A 170 11.25 10.55 18.81
N GLU A 171 10.54 9.60 19.44
CA GLU A 171 10.89 9.05 20.76
C GLU A 171 12.29 8.41 20.80
N CYS A 172 12.78 7.90 19.67
CA CYS A 172 14.14 7.37 19.53
C CYS A 172 15.19 8.45 19.23
N GLY A 173 14.81 9.73 19.21
CA GLY A 173 15.71 10.87 18.97
C GLY A 173 16.01 11.16 17.50
N TYR A 174 15.29 10.53 16.56
CA TYR A 174 15.40 10.87 15.15
C TYR A 174 14.59 12.14 14.84
N GLU A 175 15.01 12.87 13.82
CA GLU A 175 14.13 13.82 13.13
C GLU A 175 13.22 13.03 12.19
N SER A 176 11.93 13.01 12.50
CA SER A 176 10.91 12.26 11.77
C SER A 176 10.40 13.06 10.57
N ILE A 177 10.42 12.43 9.39
CA ILE A 177 9.95 13.04 8.15
C ILE A 177 8.80 12.20 7.61
N MET A 178 7.61 12.80 7.52
CA MET A 178 6.45 12.17 6.88
C MET A 178 6.33 12.61 5.42
N ILE A 179 6.12 11.65 4.52
CA ILE A 179 5.79 11.93 3.11
C ILE A 179 4.46 11.26 2.79
N ASN A 180 3.41 12.06 2.60
CA ASN A 180 2.08 11.58 2.26
C ASN A 180 1.29 12.68 1.52
N CYS A 181 0.20 12.32 0.84
CA CYS A 181 -0.63 13.27 0.08
C CYS A 181 -2.13 13.12 0.33
N ASN A 182 -2.53 12.35 1.35
CA ASN A 182 -3.94 12.19 1.68
C ASN A 182 -4.39 13.34 2.59
N PRO A 183 -5.28 14.25 2.16
CA PRO A 183 -5.68 15.39 3.00
C PRO A 183 -6.58 14.99 4.18
N GLU A 184 -7.11 13.78 4.21
CA GLU A 184 -8.05 13.31 5.23
C GLU A 184 -7.36 12.69 6.46
N THR A 185 -6.03 12.63 6.47
CA THR A 185 -5.27 11.81 7.41
C THR A 185 -4.57 12.59 8.53
N VAL A 186 -4.34 11.92 9.65
CA VAL A 186 -3.59 12.50 10.78
C VAL A 186 -2.09 12.50 10.49
N SER A 187 -1.58 11.59 9.65
CA SER A 187 -0.17 11.66 9.21
C SER A 187 0.18 12.94 8.47
N THR A 188 -0.80 13.58 7.82
CA THR A 188 -0.65 14.85 7.11
C THR A 188 -1.03 16.06 7.97
N ASP A 189 -1.19 15.87 9.28
CA ASP A 189 -1.16 16.96 10.24
C ASP A 189 0.29 17.36 10.50
N PHE A 190 0.58 18.66 10.46
CA PHE A 190 1.93 19.19 10.62
C PHE A 190 2.48 19.01 12.05
N ASP A 191 1.61 18.73 13.04
CA ASP A 191 2.02 18.44 14.42
C ASP A 191 2.50 16.98 14.61
N THR A 192 2.33 16.12 13.60
CA THR A 192 2.59 14.68 13.71
C THR A 192 4.06 14.29 13.52
N ALA A 193 4.84 15.08 12.76
CA ALA A 193 6.24 14.80 12.44
C ALA A 193 7.09 16.08 12.53
N ASP A 194 8.41 15.95 12.69
CA ASP A 194 9.32 17.10 12.68
C ASP A 194 9.26 17.83 11.31
N LYS A 195 9.01 17.10 10.23
CA LYS A 195 8.69 17.64 8.90
C LYS A 195 7.63 16.83 8.18
N LEU A 196 6.71 17.54 7.53
CA LEU A 196 5.72 16.98 6.64
C LEU A 196 5.95 17.47 5.21
N TYR A 197 6.15 16.54 4.28
CA TYR A 197 6.11 16.80 2.85
C TYR A 197 4.78 16.30 2.29
N PHE A 198 3.90 17.24 1.91
CA PHE A 198 2.62 16.95 1.25
C PHE A 198 2.83 16.64 -0.22
N GLU A 199 3.37 15.46 -0.48
CA GLU A 199 3.89 15.08 -1.79
C GLU A 199 3.31 13.75 -2.25
N PRO A 200 3.08 13.57 -3.57
CA PRO A 200 2.70 12.28 -4.11
C PRO A 200 3.69 11.20 -3.65
N VAL A 201 3.15 10.05 -3.22
CA VAL A 201 3.97 8.86 -2.90
C VAL A 201 4.42 8.20 -4.20
N PHE A 202 5.23 8.95 -4.97
CA PHE A 202 5.73 8.64 -6.30
C PHE A 202 7.24 8.79 -6.32
N TRP A 203 7.91 7.90 -7.05
CA TRP A 203 9.36 7.76 -7.04
C TRP A 203 10.12 9.07 -7.25
N GLU A 204 9.74 9.86 -8.26
CA GLU A 204 10.43 11.12 -8.58
C GLU A 204 10.44 12.10 -7.40
N HIS A 205 9.29 12.29 -6.75
CA HIS A 205 9.16 13.20 -5.61
C HIS A 205 9.91 12.68 -4.39
N ILE A 206 9.75 11.40 -4.08
CA ILE A 206 10.40 10.77 -2.93
C ILE A 206 11.91 10.77 -3.08
N TYR A 207 12.42 10.48 -4.28
CA TYR A 207 13.86 10.45 -4.54
C TYR A 207 14.48 11.85 -4.40
N ASP A 208 13.81 12.89 -4.91
CA ASP A 208 14.25 14.29 -4.71
C ASP A 208 14.26 14.67 -3.22
N ILE A 209 13.25 14.26 -2.43
CA ILE A 209 13.21 14.53 -0.98
C ILE A 209 14.34 13.80 -0.26
N ILE A 210 14.58 12.53 -0.59
CA ILE A 210 15.67 11.74 0.01
C ILE A 210 17.03 12.37 -0.31
N LYS A 211 17.22 12.88 -1.54
CA LYS A 211 18.45 13.60 -1.92
C LYS A 211 18.61 14.91 -1.16
N HIS A 212 17.51 15.65 -0.95
CA HIS A 212 17.51 16.89 -0.18
C HIS A 212 17.80 16.65 1.31
N GLU A 213 17.09 15.70 1.94
CA GLU A 213 17.15 15.49 3.38
C GLU A 213 18.28 14.58 3.85
N ASN A 214 18.76 13.70 2.97
CA ASN A 214 19.79 12.70 3.24
C ASN A 214 19.51 11.88 4.53
N PRO A 215 18.37 11.18 4.62
CA PRO A 215 17.99 10.44 5.82
C PRO A 215 18.89 9.22 6.05
N VAL A 216 18.93 8.74 7.30
CA VAL A 216 19.65 7.50 7.64
C VAL A 216 18.98 6.27 7.02
N GLY A 217 17.70 6.38 6.69
CA GLY A 217 16.94 5.37 5.99
C GLY A 217 15.44 5.68 5.95
N VAL A 218 14.70 4.78 5.29
CA VAL A 218 13.29 4.92 4.97
C VAL A 218 12.51 3.72 5.52
N ILE A 219 11.38 3.97 6.18
CA ILE A 219 10.40 2.97 6.59
C ILE A 219 9.28 2.92 5.55
N VAL A 220 9.07 1.74 4.97
CA VAL A 220 8.08 1.50 3.88
C VAL A 220 6.97 0.53 4.29
N GLN A 221 7.16 -0.18 5.39
CA GLN A 221 6.32 -1.30 5.85
C GLN A 221 5.04 -0.84 6.55
N LEU A 222 4.89 0.47 6.82
CA LEU A 222 3.75 1.04 7.54
C LEU A 222 2.70 1.66 6.59
N GLY A 223 3.11 2.09 5.40
CA GLY A 223 2.26 2.82 4.42
C GLY A 223 1.49 1.93 3.43
N GLY A 224 1.31 0.65 3.73
CA GLY A 224 0.63 -0.29 2.82
C GLY A 224 1.35 -0.47 1.47
N GLN A 225 0.61 -0.87 0.44
CA GLN A 225 1.22 -1.31 -0.83
C GLN A 225 1.86 -0.18 -1.64
N THR A 226 1.32 1.05 -1.56
CA THR A 226 1.89 2.20 -2.28
C THR A 226 3.34 2.42 -1.89
N ALA A 227 3.63 2.45 -0.59
CA ALA A 227 4.98 2.58 -0.06
C ALA A 227 5.84 1.34 -0.36
N LEU A 228 5.26 0.14 -0.23
CA LEU A 228 5.98 -1.11 -0.44
C LEU A 228 6.50 -1.29 -1.87
N LYS A 229 5.73 -0.86 -2.88
CA LYS A 229 6.16 -0.90 -4.30
C LYS A 229 7.40 -0.04 -4.58
N LEU A 230 7.75 0.88 -3.70
CA LEU A 230 8.94 1.71 -3.83
C LEU A 230 10.19 1.07 -3.23
N ALA A 231 10.05 -0.02 -2.46
CA ALA A 231 11.16 -0.74 -1.83
C ALA A 231 12.19 -1.22 -2.86
N GLU A 232 11.74 -1.76 -4.01
CA GLU A 232 12.65 -2.18 -5.10
C GLU A 232 13.52 -1.02 -5.58
N LYS A 233 12.91 0.14 -5.82
CA LYS A 233 13.63 1.32 -6.28
C LYS A 233 14.58 1.87 -5.20
N LEU A 234 14.17 1.87 -3.93
CA LEU A 234 15.03 2.29 -2.83
C LEU A 234 16.28 1.39 -2.75
N ASP A 235 16.12 0.07 -2.81
CA ASP A 235 17.23 -0.90 -2.77
C ASP A 235 18.16 -0.72 -3.98
N LYS A 236 17.59 -0.60 -5.19
CA LYS A 236 18.35 -0.39 -6.44
C LYS A 236 19.20 0.90 -6.43
N TYR A 237 18.73 1.95 -5.77
CA TYR A 237 19.45 3.21 -5.63
C TYR A 237 20.34 3.28 -4.37
N GLY A 238 20.48 2.17 -3.64
CA GLY A 238 21.33 2.08 -2.44
C GLY A 238 20.78 2.87 -1.25
N ILE A 239 19.49 3.18 -1.23
CA ILE A 239 18.84 3.86 -0.11
C ILE A 239 18.46 2.82 0.94
N LYS A 240 18.91 3.04 2.18
CA LYS A 240 18.68 2.10 3.27
C LYS A 240 17.19 2.01 3.62
N ILE A 241 16.62 0.83 3.45
CA ILE A 241 15.31 0.48 4.03
C ILE A 241 15.54 0.07 5.49
N ILE A 242 14.79 0.67 6.41
CA ILE A 242 14.81 0.38 7.85
C ILE A 242 13.76 -0.71 8.13
N GLY A 243 14.08 -1.69 8.98
CA GLY A 243 13.24 -2.86 9.23
C GLY A 243 13.47 -3.99 8.22
N THR A 244 12.42 -4.74 7.88
CA THR A 244 12.50 -5.86 6.93
C THR A 244 13.03 -5.40 5.57
N SER A 245 14.06 -6.08 5.07
CA SER A 245 14.73 -5.76 3.81
C SER A 245 13.85 -5.96 2.58
N PHE A 246 14.14 -5.26 1.47
CA PHE A 246 13.46 -5.47 0.18
C PHE A 246 13.49 -6.94 -0.25
N LYS A 247 14.63 -7.62 -0.14
CA LYS A 247 14.76 -9.05 -0.53
C LYS A 247 13.80 -9.96 0.24
N ALA A 248 13.57 -9.67 1.52
CA ALA A 248 12.64 -10.44 2.34
C ALA A 248 11.18 -10.11 2.00
N LEU A 249 10.88 -8.84 1.71
CA LEU A 249 9.57 -8.40 1.23
C LEU A 249 9.22 -9.06 -0.11
N ASP A 250 10.15 -9.01 -1.07
CA ASP A 250 10.02 -9.59 -2.41
C ASP A 250 9.88 -11.12 -2.36
N LEU A 251 10.67 -11.80 -1.51
CA LEU A 251 10.55 -13.25 -1.31
C LEU A 251 9.15 -13.64 -0.80
N ALA A 252 8.57 -12.86 0.11
CA ALA A 252 7.23 -13.13 0.64
C ALA A 252 6.11 -12.83 -0.36
N GLU A 253 6.27 -11.84 -1.24
CA GLU A 253 5.31 -11.52 -2.31
C GLU A 253 5.42 -12.48 -3.50
N ASP A 254 6.61 -12.98 -3.82
CA ASP A 254 6.82 -13.95 -4.90
C ASP A 254 6.36 -15.35 -4.48
N ARG A 255 5.23 -15.79 -5.03
CA ARG A 255 4.60 -17.07 -4.69
C ARG A 255 5.54 -18.27 -4.87
N GLY A 256 6.38 -18.27 -5.91
CA GLY A 256 7.32 -19.36 -6.17
C GLY A 256 8.37 -19.47 -5.08
N SER A 257 9.04 -18.35 -4.79
CA SER A 257 10.07 -18.25 -3.75
C SER A 257 9.52 -18.50 -2.36
N PHE A 258 8.36 -17.93 -2.03
CA PHE A 258 7.68 -18.16 -0.76
C PHE A 258 7.32 -19.63 -0.56
N SER A 259 6.78 -20.30 -1.57
CA SER A 259 6.42 -21.71 -1.48
C SER A 259 7.64 -22.63 -1.32
N ASN A 260 8.78 -22.28 -1.93
CA ASN A 260 10.03 -22.98 -1.69
C ASN A 260 10.48 -22.83 -0.23
N LEU A 261 10.41 -21.62 0.33
CA LEU A 261 10.68 -21.38 1.75
C LEU A 261 9.76 -22.22 2.65
N LEU A 262 8.46 -22.28 2.35
CA LEU A 262 7.53 -23.10 3.12
C LEU A 262 7.88 -24.60 3.04
N ARG A 263 8.23 -25.10 1.85
CA ARG A 263 8.63 -26.50 1.62
C ARG A 263 9.90 -26.84 2.40
N GLU A 264 10.92 -25.99 2.35
CA GLU A 264 12.18 -26.17 3.09
C GLU A 264 11.96 -26.21 4.60
N ASN A 265 10.94 -25.50 5.10
CA ASN A 265 10.58 -25.46 6.52
C ASN A 265 9.53 -26.51 6.93
N ASN A 266 9.12 -27.40 6.02
CA ASN A 266 8.05 -28.39 6.23
C ASN A 266 6.74 -27.76 6.72
N ILE A 267 6.35 -26.63 6.12
CA ILE A 267 5.13 -25.90 6.44
C ILE A 267 4.07 -26.19 5.36
N PRO A 268 2.86 -26.65 5.71
CA PRO A 268 1.80 -26.91 4.74
C PRO A 268 1.30 -25.64 4.04
N PHE A 269 1.03 -25.73 2.75
CA PHE A 269 0.35 -24.69 1.95
C PHE A 269 -0.51 -25.37 0.87
N PRO A 270 -1.55 -24.69 0.35
CA PRO A 270 -2.40 -25.26 -0.72
C PRO A 270 -1.59 -25.54 -1.98
N GLU A 271 -1.90 -26.63 -2.68
CA GLU A 271 -1.31 -26.89 -3.99
C GLU A 271 -1.70 -25.77 -4.98
N PHE A 272 -0.74 -25.34 -5.80
CA PHE A 272 -0.95 -24.26 -6.74
C PHE A 272 -0.18 -24.48 -8.05
N GLY A 273 -0.62 -23.79 -9.10
CA GLY A 273 0.06 -23.70 -10.39
C GLY A 273 0.06 -22.26 -10.92
N VAL A 274 0.94 -22.00 -11.89
CA VAL A 274 1.05 -20.71 -12.58
C VAL A 274 0.65 -20.89 -14.04
N ALA A 275 -0.27 -20.06 -14.53
CA ALA A 275 -0.66 -20.02 -15.93
C ALA A 275 -0.53 -18.60 -16.49
N GLU A 276 -0.08 -18.48 -17.74
CA GLU A 276 -0.07 -17.25 -18.53
C GLU A 276 -1.15 -17.28 -19.63
N THR A 277 -1.72 -18.45 -19.91
CA THR A 277 -2.76 -18.64 -20.92
C THR A 277 -3.96 -19.44 -20.39
N ALA A 278 -5.10 -19.33 -21.06
CA ALA A 278 -6.28 -20.13 -20.75
C ALA A 278 -6.02 -21.64 -20.92
N ASP A 279 -5.25 -22.03 -21.94
CA ASP A 279 -4.89 -23.43 -22.19
C ASP A 279 -4.03 -24.01 -21.05
N GLU A 280 -3.04 -23.25 -20.58
CA GLU A 280 -2.23 -23.62 -19.41
C GLU A 280 -3.08 -23.74 -18.14
N ALA A 281 -3.99 -22.79 -17.91
CA ALA A 281 -4.90 -22.81 -16.76
C ALA A 281 -5.80 -24.06 -16.78
N LEU A 282 -6.35 -24.40 -17.95
CA LEU A 282 -7.17 -25.60 -18.14
C LEU A 282 -6.36 -26.89 -17.91
N ALA A 283 -5.13 -26.97 -18.41
CA ALA A 283 -4.26 -28.12 -18.17
C ALA A 283 -3.90 -28.27 -16.69
N LEU A 284 -3.63 -27.17 -15.97
CA LEU A 284 -3.38 -27.19 -14.53
C LEU A 284 -4.61 -27.64 -13.73
N SER A 285 -5.81 -27.30 -14.19
CA SER A 285 -7.05 -27.66 -13.50
C SER A 285 -7.28 -29.17 -13.38
N ASP A 286 -6.72 -29.96 -14.32
CA ASP A 286 -6.80 -31.43 -14.30
C ASP A 286 -5.98 -32.05 -13.16
N HIS A 287 -4.96 -31.34 -12.67
CA HIS A 287 -4.12 -31.79 -11.56
C HIS A 287 -4.58 -31.23 -10.22
N LEU A 288 -4.96 -29.96 -10.17
CA LEU A 288 -5.32 -29.26 -8.93
C LEU A 288 -6.72 -29.62 -8.41
N ASN A 289 -7.61 -30.12 -9.28
CA ASN A 289 -9.02 -30.42 -8.98
C ASN A 289 -9.86 -29.20 -8.54
N PHE A 290 -11.09 -29.14 -9.02
CA PHE A 290 -12.04 -28.09 -8.60
C PHE A 290 -12.58 -28.34 -7.19
N PRO A 291 -12.98 -27.27 -6.46
CA PRO A 291 -12.92 -25.86 -6.84
C PRO A 291 -11.50 -25.26 -6.83
N LEU A 292 -11.28 -24.23 -7.67
CA LEU A 292 -10.01 -23.50 -7.78
C LEU A 292 -10.19 -22.02 -7.47
N LEU A 293 -9.19 -21.41 -6.83
CA LEU A 293 -9.10 -19.96 -6.66
C LEU A 293 -8.15 -19.40 -7.72
N VAL A 294 -8.69 -18.58 -8.63
CA VAL A 294 -7.89 -17.86 -9.62
C VAL A 294 -7.46 -16.53 -9.03
N ARG A 295 -6.15 -16.26 -9.00
CA ARG A 295 -5.57 -15.02 -8.47
C ARG A 295 -4.65 -14.36 -9.51
N PRO A 296 -4.90 -13.11 -9.91
CA PRO A 296 -3.94 -12.35 -10.68
C PRO A 296 -2.73 -11.96 -9.80
N SER A 297 -1.53 -11.89 -10.37
CA SER A 297 -0.34 -11.46 -9.65
C SER A 297 -0.33 -9.95 -9.39
N TYR A 298 0.29 -9.51 -8.29
CA TYR A 298 0.51 -8.08 -7.91
C TYR A 298 -0.73 -7.20 -7.77
N VAL A 299 -1.87 -7.78 -7.40
CA VAL A 299 -3.15 -7.06 -7.18
C VAL A 299 -3.39 -6.73 -5.70
N LEU A 300 -4.21 -5.70 -5.47
CA LEU A 300 -4.59 -5.22 -4.13
C LEU A 300 -6.00 -5.70 -3.76
N GLY A 301 -6.21 -6.07 -2.50
CA GLY A 301 -7.55 -6.38 -1.97
C GLY A 301 -8.27 -7.52 -2.69
N GLY A 302 -7.53 -8.46 -3.28
CA GLY A 302 -8.12 -9.55 -4.03
C GLY A 302 -8.71 -9.16 -5.38
N GLN A 303 -8.33 -8.00 -5.95
CA GLN A 303 -8.89 -7.53 -7.21
C GLN A 303 -8.74 -8.56 -8.34
N GLY A 304 -9.87 -8.95 -8.94
CA GLY A 304 -9.91 -9.97 -10.00
C GLY A 304 -9.79 -11.41 -9.53
N MET A 305 -9.70 -11.67 -8.21
CA MET A 305 -9.75 -13.02 -7.67
C MET A 305 -11.16 -13.61 -7.82
N LYS A 306 -11.24 -14.91 -8.13
CA LYS A 306 -12.52 -15.61 -8.24
C LYS A 306 -12.36 -17.09 -7.94
N ILE A 307 -13.32 -17.64 -7.20
CA ILE A 307 -13.45 -19.08 -7.03
C ILE A 307 -14.23 -19.61 -8.24
N VAL A 308 -13.68 -20.62 -8.91
CA VAL A 308 -14.28 -21.27 -10.06
C VAL A 308 -14.51 -22.74 -9.74
N ILE A 309 -15.66 -23.28 -10.14
CA ILE A 309 -16.07 -24.65 -9.78
C ILE A 309 -16.01 -25.63 -10.96
N ASN A 310 -15.74 -25.14 -12.18
CA ASN A 310 -15.61 -25.96 -13.37
C ASN A 310 -14.71 -25.30 -14.44
N LYS A 311 -14.35 -26.08 -15.47
CA LYS A 311 -13.46 -25.64 -16.56
C LYS A 311 -14.03 -24.48 -17.38
N GLN A 312 -15.34 -24.43 -17.58
CA GLN A 312 -15.97 -23.35 -18.36
C GLN A 312 -15.82 -22.00 -17.62
N GLU A 313 -16.13 -21.96 -16.33
CA GLU A 313 -15.96 -20.75 -15.52
C GLU A 313 -14.50 -20.32 -15.41
N LEU A 314 -13.58 -21.28 -15.35
CA LEU A 314 -12.14 -21.02 -15.37
C LEU A 314 -11.73 -20.32 -16.67
N GLU A 315 -12.09 -20.89 -17.82
CA GLU A 315 -11.78 -20.34 -19.14
C GLU A 315 -12.34 -18.92 -19.30
N GLU A 316 -13.64 -18.74 -19.03
CA GLU A 316 -14.32 -17.43 -19.15
C GLU A 316 -13.63 -16.37 -18.28
N HIS A 317 -13.29 -16.72 -17.03
CA HIS A 317 -12.66 -15.79 -16.10
C HIS A 317 -11.22 -15.45 -16.47
N VAL A 318 -10.43 -16.45 -16.89
CA VAL A 318 -9.04 -16.25 -17.34
C VAL A 318 -8.98 -15.35 -18.57
N VAL A 319 -9.86 -15.57 -19.55
CA VAL A 319 -9.93 -14.75 -20.77
C VAL A 319 -10.30 -13.30 -20.44
N ASP A 320 -11.30 -13.07 -19.57
CA ASP A 320 -11.68 -11.72 -19.15
C ASP A 320 -10.54 -11.02 -18.39
N LEU A 321 -9.85 -11.73 -17.51
CA LEU A 321 -8.70 -11.19 -16.77
C LEU A 321 -7.55 -10.81 -17.70
N LEU A 322 -7.11 -11.70 -18.59
CA LEU A 322 -6.00 -11.44 -19.51
C LEU A 322 -6.34 -10.33 -20.52
N ARG A 323 -7.62 -10.15 -20.86
CA ARG A 323 -8.08 -9.02 -21.67
C ARG A 323 -7.94 -7.69 -20.93
N LYS A 324 -8.27 -7.66 -19.63
CA LYS A 324 -8.18 -6.45 -18.79
C LYS A 324 -6.76 -6.15 -18.34
N ILE A 325 -5.96 -7.18 -18.10
CA ILE A 325 -4.57 -7.10 -17.64
C ILE A 325 -3.71 -7.99 -18.55
N PRO A 326 -3.34 -7.49 -19.75
CA PRO A 326 -2.50 -8.24 -20.68
C PRO A 326 -1.16 -8.63 -20.04
N ASN A 327 -0.66 -9.82 -20.39
CA ASN A 327 0.63 -10.38 -19.93
C ASN A 327 0.72 -10.62 -18.41
N ASN A 328 -0.40 -10.70 -17.69
CA ASN A 328 -0.37 -11.05 -16.27
C ASN A 328 -0.15 -12.56 -16.07
N LYS A 329 0.50 -12.92 -14.97
CA LYS A 329 0.62 -14.31 -14.50
C LYS A 329 -0.53 -14.61 -13.56
N LEU A 330 -1.26 -15.69 -13.84
CA LEU A 330 -2.38 -16.15 -13.03
C LEU A 330 -1.96 -17.31 -12.16
N LEU A 331 -2.25 -17.21 -10.87
CA LEU A 331 -2.07 -18.28 -9.90
C LEU A 331 -3.40 -19.03 -9.77
N LEU A 332 -3.34 -20.36 -9.87
CA LEU A 332 -4.46 -21.24 -9.60
C LEU A 332 -4.13 -22.01 -8.33
N ASP A 333 -4.83 -21.72 -7.23
CA ASP A 333 -4.71 -22.46 -5.98
C ASP A 333 -5.88 -23.46 -5.85
N HIS A 334 -5.61 -24.66 -5.32
CA HIS A 334 -6.68 -25.55 -4.89
C HIS A 334 -7.46 -24.88 -3.75
N TYR A 335 -8.76 -24.69 -3.94
CA TYR A 335 -9.59 -24.02 -2.95
C TYR A 335 -9.96 -24.98 -1.81
N LEU A 336 -9.53 -24.64 -0.60
CA LEU A 336 -9.80 -25.42 0.60
C LEU A 336 -11.25 -25.21 1.06
N ASP A 337 -12.19 -25.88 0.39
CA ASP A 337 -13.61 -25.76 0.72
C ASP A 337 -13.90 -26.19 2.16
N GLY A 338 -14.73 -25.39 2.83
CA GLY A 338 -15.10 -25.57 4.24
C GLY A 338 -14.02 -25.23 5.26
N ALA A 339 -12.87 -24.71 4.85
CA ALA A 339 -11.81 -24.32 5.78
C ALA A 339 -12.19 -23.09 6.62
N ILE A 340 -11.67 -23.05 7.85
CA ILE A 340 -11.70 -21.86 8.70
C ILE A 340 -10.55 -20.95 8.27
N GLU A 341 -10.77 -19.65 8.19
CA GLU A 341 -9.69 -18.70 7.95
C GLU A 341 -9.28 -18.04 9.27
N ALA A 342 -7.98 -17.91 9.47
CA ALA A 342 -7.40 -17.24 10.62
C ALA A 342 -6.22 -16.38 10.18
N GLU A 343 -5.84 -15.42 11.00
CA GLU A 343 -4.65 -14.62 10.78
C GLU A 343 -3.89 -14.38 12.08
N ALA A 344 -2.58 -14.27 11.98
CA ALA A 344 -1.71 -13.94 13.09
C ALA A 344 -0.84 -12.74 12.72
N ASP A 345 -0.84 -11.75 13.61
CA ASP A 345 0.08 -10.62 13.54
C ASP A 345 1.17 -10.81 14.59
N ALA A 346 2.41 -10.49 14.22
CA ALA A 346 3.56 -10.62 15.09
C ALA A 346 4.59 -9.49 14.89
N ILE A 347 5.42 -9.29 15.92
CA ILE A 347 6.62 -8.46 15.87
C ILE A 347 7.83 -9.38 15.91
N CYS A 348 8.78 -9.17 15.01
CA CYS A 348 10.05 -9.90 14.94
C CYS A 348 11.23 -8.92 14.95
N ASP A 349 12.33 -9.26 15.63
CA ASP A 349 13.58 -8.48 15.60
C ASP A 349 14.74 -9.20 14.87
N GLY A 350 14.40 -10.23 14.09
CA GLY A 350 15.33 -11.13 13.40
C GLY A 350 15.73 -12.37 14.21
N GLU A 351 15.51 -12.37 15.53
CA GLU A 351 15.91 -13.47 16.42
C GLU A 351 14.73 -13.96 17.26
N ASP A 352 13.94 -13.04 17.81
CA ASP A 352 12.79 -13.28 18.65
C ASP A 352 11.51 -12.82 17.96
N VAL A 353 10.44 -13.60 18.16
CA VAL A 353 9.12 -13.35 17.58
C VAL A 353 8.08 -13.32 18.69
N TYR A 354 7.33 -12.22 18.77
CA TYR A 354 6.20 -12.06 19.66
C TYR A 354 4.91 -11.93 18.85
N ILE A 355 3.99 -12.88 19.01
CA ILE A 355 2.67 -12.85 18.36
C ILE A 355 1.79 -11.88 19.14
N ILE A 356 1.37 -10.80 18.48
CA ILE A 356 0.57 -9.73 19.09
C ILE A 356 -0.92 -10.06 19.13
N GLY A 357 -1.40 -10.90 18.21
CA GLY A 357 -2.77 -11.36 18.17
C GLY A 357 -2.96 -12.48 17.17
N ILE A 358 -3.88 -13.40 17.47
CA ILE A 358 -4.36 -14.42 16.55
C ILE A 358 -5.86 -14.19 16.45
N MET A 359 -6.38 -14.06 15.23
CA MET A 359 -7.79 -13.82 14.97
C MET A 359 -8.37 -14.98 14.16
N GLU A 360 -9.63 -15.30 14.43
CA GLU A 360 -10.40 -16.29 13.68
C GLU A 360 -11.56 -15.60 12.97
N HIS A 361 -11.69 -15.85 11.67
CA HIS A 361 -12.80 -15.33 10.87
C HIS A 361 -14.09 -16.09 11.21
N ILE A 362 -15.20 -15.37 11.24
CA ILE A 362 -16.53 -15.96 11.43
C ILE A 362 -17.03 -16.58 10.13
N GLU A 363 -16.77 -15.90 9.01
CA GLU A 363 -17.00 -16.40 7.66
C GLU A 363 -15.98 -17.51 7.30
N PRO A 364 -16.38 -18.51 6.48
CA PRO A 364 -15.44 -19.51 6.00
C PRO A 364 -14.40 -18.91 5.06
N CYS A 365 -13.26 -19.59 4.92
CA CYS A 365 -12.24 -19.27 3.92
C CYS A 365 -12.89 -19.11 2.54
N GLY A 366 -12.49 -18.07 1.80
CA GLY A 366 -13.01 -17.72 0.48
C GLY A 366 -13.75 -16.39 0.42
N ILE A 367 -14.16 -15.85 1.58
CA ILE A 367 -14.46 -14.43 1.73
C ILE A 367 -13.17 -13.73 2.12
N HIS A 368 -12.80 -12.67 1.39
CA HIS A 368 -11.57 -11.94 1.65
C HIS A 368 -11.50 -11.45 3.12
N SER A 369 -10.36 -11.64 3.80
CA SER A 369 -10.11 -11.23 5.20
C SER A 369 -10.58 -9.82 5.59
N GLY A 370 -10.46 -8.88 4.65
CA GLY A 370 -10.98 -7.52 4.78
C GLY A 370 -12.49 -7.43 4.99
N ASP A 371 -13.27 -8.29 4.33
CA ASP A 371 -14.74 -8.36 4.35
C ASP A 371 -15.30 -9.38 5.35
N SER A 372 -14.43 -10.11 6.04
CA SER A 372 -14.80 -11.04 7.10
C SER A 372 -14.88 -10.34 8.44
N ASN A 373 -15.86 -10.74 9.24
CA ASN A 373 -15.86 -10.51 10.66
C ASN A 373 -14.81 -11.43 11.30
N ALA A 374 -14.05 -10.91 12.27
CA ALA A 374 -13.01 -11.69 12.91
C ALA A 374 -13.03 -11.48 14.43
N THR A 375 -12.73 -12.52 15.19
CA THR A 375 -12.70 -12.49 16.66
C THR A 375 -11.28 -12.54 17.20
N LEU A 376 -11.05 -11.81 18.30
CA LEU A 376 -9.84 -11.83 19.10
C LEU A 376 -10.24 -11.97 20.57
N PRO A 377 -9.79 -13.00 21.30
CA PRO A 377 -9.10 -14.20 20.80
C PRO A 377 -10.01 -15.07 19.90
N PRO A 378 -9.46 -16.12 19.25
CA PRO A 378 -10.24 -17.08 18.47
C PRO A 378 -11.38 -17.72 19.29
N PHE A 379 -12.50 -18.04 18.64
CA PHE A 379 -13.71 -18.54 19.30
C PHE A 379 -13.86 -20.07 19.23
N ASN A 380 -13.26 -20.73 18.24
CA ASN A 380 -13.47 -22.16 17.96
C ASN A 380 -12.21 -22.89 17.46
N LEU A 381 -11.01 -22.28 17.54
CA LEU A 381 -9.75 -22.96 17.24
C LEU A 381 -9.28 -23.84 18.41
N GLY A 382 -9.03 -25.12 18.15
CA GLY A 382 -8.49 -26.07 19.12
C GLY A 382 -7.03 -25.79 19.51
N GLU A 383 -6.57 -26.32 20.65
CA GLU A 383 -5.21 -26.08 21.16
C GLU A 383 -4.11 -26.52 20.18
N LEU A 384 -4.30 -27.65 19.50
CA LEU A 384 -3.35 -28.17 18.50
C LEU A 384 -3.21 -27.21 17.32
N VAL A 385 -4.32 -26.71 16.79
CA VAL A 385 -4.34 -25.71 15.71
C VAL A 385 -3.68 -24.41 16.16
N MET A 386 -4.01 -23.93 17.36
CA MET A 386 -3.40 -22.74 17.93
C MET A 386 -1.89 -22.88 18.08
N GLN A 387 -1.39 -24.06 18.46
CA GLN A 387 0.04 -24.31 18.55
C GLN A 387 0.71 -24.35 17.16
N GLN A 388 0.08 -24.98 16.17
CA GLN A 388 0.55 -24.96 14.78
C GLN A 388 0.64 -23.53 14.22
N ILE A 389 -0.39 -22.69 14.42
CA ILE A 389 -0.37 -21.27 14.01
C ILE A 389 0.83 -20.56 14.64
N LYS A 390 1.05 -20.73 15.95
CA LYS A 390 2.19 -20.11 16.65
C LYS A 390 3.53 -20.57 16.10
N ASP A 391 3.69 -21.88 15.87
CA ASP A 391 4.94 -22.46 15.40
C ASP A 391 5.25 -22.06 13.96
N HIS A 392 4.25 -22.11 13.07
CA HIS A 392 4.39 -21.63 11.70
C HIS A 392 4.70 -20.13 11.65
N THR A 393 4.02 -19.32 12.47
CA THR A 393 4.27 -17.87 12.52
C THR A 393 5.71 -17.56 12.89
N LYS A 394 6.23 -18.21 13.94
CA LYS A 394 7.63 -18.03 14.38
C LYS A 394 8.62 -18.48 13.30
N LYS A 395 8.41 -19.67 12.73
CA LYS A 395 9.29 -20.21 11.68
C LYS A 395 9.34 -19.30 10.45
N ILE A 396 8.19 -18.85 9.97
CA ILE A 396 8.10 -17.98 8.78
C ILE A 396 8.76 -16.62 9.06
N ALA A 397 8.45 -16.00 10.19
CA ALA A 397 9.02 -14.69 10.54
C ALA A 397 10.56 -14.72 10.59
N LEU A 398 11.13 -15.79 11.17
CA LEU A 398 12.58 -16.00 11.24
C LEU A 398 13.18 -16.37 9.88
N ALA A 399 12.54 -17.28 9.12
CA ALA A 399 13.02 -17.68 7.80
C ALA A 399 13.04 -16.50 6.81
N LEU A 400 12.09 -15.58 6.91
CA LEU A 400 12.06 -14.34 6.15
C LEU A 400 13.05 -13.29 6.66
N ASN A 401 13.73 -13.50 7.80
CA ASN A 401 14.54 -12.49 8.48
C ASN A 401 13.75 -11.17 8.71
N THR A 402 12.51 -11.31 9.17
CA THR A 402 11.61 -10.18 9.41
C THR A 402 12.16 -9.30 10.52
N VAL A 403 12.13 -7.98 10.32
CA VAL A 403 12.44 -6.99 11.38
C VAL A 403 11.34 -5.93 11.37
N GLY A 404 10.47 -5.96 12.38
CA GLY A 404 9.25 -5.15 12.46
C GLY A 404 7.99 -6.03 12.52
N LEU A 405 6.94 -5.61 11.82
CA LEU A 405 5.65 -6.32 11.77
C LEU A 405 5.62 -7.40 10.69
N ILE A 406 4.88 -8.47 10.94
CA ILE A 406 4.48 -9.48 9.97
C ILE A 406 3.06 -9.95 10.26
N ASN A 407 2.28 -10.12 9.19
CA ASN A 407 0.98 -10.74 9.19
C ASN A 407 1.04 -12.05 8.39
N ILE A 408 0.37 -13.09 8.87
CA ILE A 408 0.29 -14.37 8.16
C ILE A 408 -1.17 -14.82 8.17
N GLN A 409 -1.68 -15.21 7.01
CA GLN A 409 -3.04 -15.72 6.84
C GLN A 409 -3.00 -17.24 6.68
N PHE A 410 -3.96 -17.90 7.30
CA PHE A 410 -4.06 -19.35 7.41
C PHE A 410 -5.42 -19.85 6.96
N ALA A 411 -5.43 -21.00 6.32
CA ALA A 411 -6.62 -21.82 6.12
C ALA A 411 -6.49 -23.08 6.98
N ILE A 412 -7.48 -23.37 7.82
CA ILE A 412 -7.50 -24.53 8.71
C ILE A 412 -8.53 -25.53 8.19
N LYS A 413 -8.08 -26.74 7.86
CA LYS A 413 -8.93 -27.83 7.41
C LYS A 413 -8.45 -29.14 8.00
N ASP A 414 -9.38 -29.93 8.54
CA ASP A 414 -9.09 -31.23 9.15
C ASP A 414 -7.94 -31.17 10.19
N GLU A 415 -7.95 -30.15 11.05
CA GLU A 415 -6.92 -29.84 12.06
C GLU A 415 -5.51 -29.51 11.51
N VAL A 416 -5.36 -29.35 10.19
CA VAL A 416 -4.11 -28.94 9.54
C VAL A 416 -4.15 -27.44 9.21
N VAL A 417 -3.07 -26.74 9.53
CA VAL A 417 -2.91 -25.30 9.28
C VAL A 417 -2.11 -25.10 7.99
N TYR A 418 -2.78 -24.59 6.95
CA TYR A 418 -2.19 -24.25 5.66
C TYR A 418 -1.89 -22.75 5.57
N ILE A 419 -0.73 -22.38 5.03
CA ILE A 419 -0.38 -20.97 4.81
C ILE A 419 -1.01 -20.46 3.52
N ILE A 420 -1.80 -19.39 3.63
CA ILE A 420 -2.34 -18.68 2.47
C ILE A 420 -1.31 -17.68 1.97
N GLU A 421 -0.82 -16.78 2.81
CA GLU A 421 0.18 -15.77 2.47
C GLU A 421 0.86 -15.22 3.73
N ALA A 422 2.03 -14.61 3.55
CA ALA A 422 2.71 -13.84 4.58
C ALA A 422 3.03 -12.44 4.06
N ASN A 423 2.76 -11.45 4.89
CA ASN A 423 2.94 -10.04 4.61
C ASN A 423 3.89 -9.47 5.67
N PRO A 424 5.21 -9.40 5.42
CA PRO A 424 6.20 -8.90 6.39
C PRO A 424 6.20 -7.36 6.50
N ARG A 425 5.01 -6.83 6.76
CA ARG A 425 4.67 -5.42 6.91
C ARG A 425 3.48 -5.26 7.87
N ALA A 426 3.08 -4.02 8.15
CA ALA A 426 1.83 -3.77 8.84
C ALA A 426 0.64 -4.30 8.03
N SER A 427 -0.31 -4.92 8.73
CA SER A 427 -1.61 -5.30 8.21
C SER A 427 -2.67 -4.30 8.67
N ARG A 428 -3.86 -4.41 8.08
CA ARG A 428 -5.03 -3.60 8.48
C ARG A 428 -5.54 -3.94 9.88
N THR A 429 -5.18 -5.10 10.42
CA THR A 429 -5.67 -5.59 11.72
C THR A 429 -4.79 -5.17 12.89
N VAL A 430 -3.58 -4.67 12.64
CA VAL A 430 -2.68 -4.18 13.71
C VAL A 430 -3.34 -3.09 14.57
N PRO A 431 -4.02 -2.05 14.02
CA PRO A 431 -4.74 -1.08 14.84
C PRO A 431 -5.85 -1.70 15.68
N PHE A 432 -6.62 -2.64 15.11
CA PHE A 432 -7.65 -3.38 15.84
C PHE A 432 -7.06 -4.13 17.03
N ILE A 433 -5.99 -4.92 16.83
CA ILE A 433 -5.30 -5.66 17.90
C ILE A 433 -4.75 -4.70 18.95
N ALA A 434 -4.11 -3.60 18.52
CA ALA A 434 -3.55 -2.59 19.42
C ALA A 434 -4.62 -1.96 20.32
N LYS A 435 -5.80 -1.63 19.77
CA LYS A 435 -6.92 -1.09 20.55
C LYS A 435 -7.56 -2.15 21.45
N ALA A 436 -7.75 -3.36 20.96
CA ALA A 436 -8.36 -4.45 21.71
C ALA A 436 -7.53 -4.82 22.95
N TYR A 437 -6.21 -4.94 22.80
CA TYR A 437 -5.30 -5.25 23.90
C TYR A 437 -4.76 -4.03 24.65
N LYS A 438 -5.08 -2.81 24.21
CA LYS A 438 -4.60 -1.53 24.77
C LYS A 438 -3.05 -1.43 24.80
N GLU A 439 -2.42 -1.90 23.74
CA GLU A 439 -0.95 -1.96 23.60
C GLU A 439 -0.49 -1.23 22.32
N PRO A 440 0.53 -0.36 22.37
CA PRO A 440 1.01 0.41 21.22
C PRO A 440 1.95 -0.42 20.32
N TYR A 441 1.46 -1.54 19.77
CA TYR A 441 2.29 -2.49 19.02
C TYR A 441 3.06 -1.88 17.84
N VAL A 442 2.48 -0.90 17.13
CA VAL A 442 3.19 -0.19 16.04
C VAL A 442 4.40 0.58 16.56
N ASN A 443 4.29 1.21 17.74
CA ASN A 443 5.41 1.92 18.37
C ASN A 443 6.52 0.93 18.73
N TYR A 444 6.19 -0.20 19.34
CA TYR A 444 7.15 -1.25 19.67
C TYR A 444 7.84 -1.80 18.42
N ALA A 445 7.07 -2.14 17.38
CA ALA A 445 7.62 -2.63 16.12
C ALA A 445 8.54 -1.59 15.46
N THR A 446 8.19 -0.30 15.51
CA THR A 446 9.03 0.75 14.95
C THR A 446 10.34 0.91 15.70
N LYS A 447 10.32 0.81 17.03
CA LYS A 447 11.56 0.79 17.84
C LYS A 447 12.45 -0.42 17.53
N VAL A 448 11.86 -1.56 17.18
CA VAL A 448 12.58 -2.74 16.67
C VAL A 448 13.17 -2.46 15.29
N MET A 449 12.39 -1.92 14.35
CA MET A 449 12.87 -1.55 13.01
C MET A 449 14.05 -0.59 13.06
N LEU A 450 14.04 0.37 13.98
CA LEU A 450 15.11 1.35 14.21
C LEU A 450 16.33 0.77 14.94
N GLY A 451 16.27 -0.46 15.42
CA GLY A 451 17.32 -1.10 16.22
C GLY A 451 17.48 -0.51 17.63
N ALA A 452 16.52 0.29 18.10
CA ALA A 452 16.57 0.93 19.42
C ALA A 452 16.20 -0.04 20.55
N LYS A 453 15.44 -1.09 20.23
CA LYS A 453 14.96 -2.13 21.14
C LYS A 453 14.90 -3.48 20.45
N LYS A 454 15.00 -4.55 21.24
CA LYS A 454 14.68 -5.92 20.85
C LYS A 454 13.30 -6.31 21.39
N VAL A 455 12.69 -7.35 20.85
CA VAL A 455 11.37 -7.85 21.26
C VAL A 455 11.33 -8.15 22.77
N LYS A 456 12.40 -8.74 23.30
CA LYS A 456 12.54 -9.07 24.73
C LYS A 456 12.68 -7.85 25.66
N ASP A 457 12.95 -6.66 25.14
CA ASP A 457 13.07 -5.45 25.95
C ASP A 457 11.70 -4.90 26.37
N PHE A 458 10.63 -5.32 25.72
CA PHE A 458 9.27 -4.90 26.02
C PHE A 458 8.63 -5.81 27.05
N LYS A 459 7.89 -5.21 27.99
CA LYS A 459 7.03 -5.93 28.93
C LYS A 459 5.59 -5.86 28.42
N PHE A 460 5.23 -6.78 27.53
CA PHE A 460 3.87 -6.87 27.01
C PHE A 460 2.90 -7.22 28.13
N ASN A 461 1.80 -6.50 28.20
CA ASN A 461 0.73 -6.64 29.19
C ASN A 461 -0.66 -6.44 28.53
N PRO A 462 -1.02 -7.26 27.53
CA PRO A 462 -2.29 -7.12 26.81
C PRO A 462 -3.49 -7.21 27.77
N GLN A 463 -4.40 -6.24 27.67
CA GLN A 463 -5.60 -6.14 28.52
C GLN A 463 -6.87 -6.33 27.68
N LEU A 464 -7.44 -7.53 27.70
CA LEU A 464 -8.73 -7.82 27.07
C LEU A 464 -9.52 -8.79 27.96
N GLU A 465 -10.73 -8.39 28.32
CA GLU A 465 -11.73 -9.26 28.95
C GLU A 465 -12.76 -9.64 27.88
N GLY A 466 -13.19 -10.91 27.85
CA GLY A 466 -14.11 -11.40 26.83
C GLY A 466 -13.48 -11.47 25.43
N TYR A 467 -14.19 -10.92 24.44
CA TYR A 467 -13.82 -10.95 23.02
C TYR A 467 -13.97 -9.58 22.37
N ALA A 468 -13.06 -9.26 21.47
CA ALA A 468 -13.18 -8.18 20.50
C ALA A 468 -13.54 -8.76 19.13
N ILE A 469 -14.51 -8.18 18.45
CA ILE A 469 -14.95 -8.57 17.11
C ILE A 469 -14.70 -7.39 16.17
N LYS A 470 -13.87 -7.61 15.15
CA LYS A 470 -13.71 -6.72 14.01
C LYS A 470 -14.90 -6.95 13.07
N GLN A 471 -15.64 -5.88 12.75
CA GLN A 471 -16.78 -5.95 11.83
C GLN A 471 -16.57 -5.05 10.61
N PRO A 472 -16.65 -5.58 9.38
CA PRO A 472 -16.50 -4.79 8.16
C PRO A 472 -17.74 -3.92 7.91
N VAL A 473 -17.50 -2.71 7.40
CA VAL A 473 -18.54 -1.75 7.02
C VAL A 473 -18.59 -1.65 5.49
N PHE A 474 -19.79 -1.86 4.93
CA PHE A 474 -20.02 -1.86 3.49
C PHE A 474 -20.75 -0.62 3.01
N SER A 475 -20.34 -0.09 1.85
CA SER A 475 -20.99 1.05 1.19
C SER A 475 -22.06 0.64 0.16
N PHE A 476 -22.67 -0.55 0.29
CA PHE A 476 -23.60 -1.09 -0.71
C PHE A 476 -24.81 -0.20 -1.01
N GLU A 477 -25.25 0.61 -0.04
CA GLU A 477 -26.35 1.57 -0.24
C GLU A 477 -26.00 2.65 -1.27
N LYS A 478 -24.71 2.99 -1.42
CA LYS A 478 -24.23 3.93 -2.44
C LYS A 478 -24.25 3.33 -3.85
N PHE A 479 -24.37 2.01 -3.97
CA PHE A 479 -24.27 1.27 -5.23
C PHE A 479 -25.42 0.25 -5.37
N PRO A 480 -26.66 0.72 -5.59
CA PRO A 480 -27.85 -0.15 -5.55
C PRO A 480 -27.86 -1.26 -6.61
N ASN A 481 -27.18 -1.05 -7.74
CA ASN A 481 -27.13 -1.99 -8.87
C ASN A 481 -25.92 -2.94 -8.82
N VAL A 482 -25.11 -2.90 -7.75
CA VAL A 482 -23.93 -3.75 -7.61
C VAL A 482 -24.27 -5.03 -6.85
N ASN A 483 -23.62 -6.13 -7.22
CA ASN A 483 -23.75 -7.41 -6.53
C ASN A 483 -23.18 -7.33 -5.10
N LYS A 484 -24.05 -7.59 -4.12
CA LYS A 484 -23.76 -7.56 -2.67
C LYS A 484 -23.19 -8.87 -2.12
N ASN A 485 -23.03 -9.90 -2.96
CA ASN A 485 -22.37 -11.14 -2.56
C ASN A 485 -20.90 -10.88 -2.24
N LEU A 486 -20.43 -11.48 -1.16
CA LEU A 486 -19.04 -11.51 -0.73
C LEU A 486 -18.33 -12.68 -1.40
N GLY A 487 -17.02 -12.52 -1.58
CA GLY A 487 -16.15 -13.49 -2.21
C GLY A 487 -14.68 -13.10 -1.98
N PRO A 488 -13.76 -13.57 -2.83
CA PRO A 488 -12.33 -13.39 -2.62
C PRO A 488 -11.81 -11.97 -2.93
N GLU A 489 -12.65 -11.10 -3.51
CA GLU A 489 -12.35 -9.67 -3.73
C GLU A 489 -13.02 -8.82 -2.65
N MET A 490 -12.23 -7.97 -1.98
CA MET A 490 -12.66 -7.09 -0.90
C MET A 490 -13.59 -5.96 -1.40
N LYS A 491 -14.63 -5.65 -0.65
CA LYS A 491 -15.63 -4.61 -0.95
C LYS A 491 -15.91 -3.66 0.22
N SER A 492 -15.51 -4.01 1.43
CA SER A 492 -15.68 -3.17 2.61
C SER A 492 -14.85 -1.89 2.50
N THR A 493 -15.39 -0.81 3.06
CA THR A 493 -14.79 0.53 3.00
C THR A 493 -14.23 0.99 4.36
N GLY A 494 -14.44 0.20 5.40
CA GLY A 494 -13.96 0.46 6.75
C GLY A 494 -14.34 -0.66 7.70
N GLU A 495 -14.09 -0.47 8.98
CA GLU A 495 -14.34 -1.44 10.03
C GLU A 495 -14.82 -0.78 11.32
N SER A 496 -15.44 -1.58 12.19
CA SER A 496 -15.83 -1.20 13.54
C SER A 496 -15.40 -2.29 14.52
N ILE A 497 -15.27 -1.91 15.79
CA ILE A 497 -14.85 -2.80 16.87
C ILE A 497 -16.02 -2.99 17.82
N LEU A 498 -16.44 -4.24 17.99
CA LEU A 498 -17.45 -4.64 18.97
C LEU A 498 -16.77 -5.43 20.09
N PHE A 499 -16.96 -5.01 21.33
CA PHE A 499 -16.51 -5.75 22.51
C PHE A 499 -17.69 -6.49 23.13
N ILE A 500 -17.51 -7.78 23.41
CA ILE A 500 -18.51 -8.62 24.07
C ILE A 500 -17.87 -9.37 25.24
N ASP A 501 -18.63 -9.59 26.31
CA ASP A 501 -18.13 -10.29 27.49
C ASP A 501 -17.98 -11.80 27.25
N SER A 502 -18.79 -12.36 26.36
CA SER A 502 -18.90 -13.80 26.12
C SER A 502 -19.54 -14.11 24.78
N LEU A 503 -19.19 -15.25 24.18
CA LEU A 503 -19.80 -15.78 22.94
C LEU A 503 -21.31 -16.10 23.06
N LYS A 504 -21.88 -15.96 24.26
CA LYS A 504 -23.33 -16.05 24.49
C LYS A 504 -24.09 -14.76 24.18
N ASP A 505 -23.38 -13.70 23.82
CA ASP A 505 -23.99 -12.43 23.42
C ASP A 505 -24.81 -12.61 22.13
N ASP A 506 -26.00 -12.03 22.10
CA ASP A 506 -26.91 -12.09 20.94
C ASP A 506 -26.23 -11.55 19.68
N ALA A 507 -25.35 -10.55 19.80
CA ALA A 507 -24.62 -10.00 18.67
C ALA A 507 -23.70 -11.03 18.02
N PHE A 508 -23.04 -11.89 18.80
CA PHE A 508 -22.21 -12.96 18.25
C PHE A 508 -23.06 -14.03 17.55
N TYR A 509 -24.17 -14.43 18.17
CA TYR A 509 -25.09 -15.41 17.56
C TYR A 509 -25.65 -14.92 16.23
N ASP A 510 -26.02 -13.64 16.14
CA ASP A 510 -26.53 -13.03 14.91
C ASP A 510 -25.48 -13.02 13.80
N LEU A 511 -24.23 -12.63 14.12
CA LEU A 511 -23.13 -12.67 13.16
C LEU A 511 -22.85 -14.09 12.69
N TYR A 512 -22.73 -15.02 13.64
CA TYR A 512 -22.47 -16.42 13.33
C TYR A 512 -23.58 -17.03 12.48
N ALA A 513 -24.86 -16.75 12.76
CA ALA A 513 -25.99 -17.24 11.97
C ALA A 513 -25.97 -16.72 10.52
N ARG A 514 -25.47 -15.49 10.29
CA ARG A 514 -25.42 -14.84 8.98
C ARG A 514 -24.15 -15.12 8.17
N ARG A 515 -23.16 -15.82 8.74
CA ARG A 515 -21.83 -16.08 8.14
C ARG A 515 -21.83 -16.69 6.73
N LYS A 516 -22.93 -17.33 6.31
CA LYS A 516 -23.07 -17.92 4.96
C LYS A 516 -24.07 -17.19 4.06
N MET A 517 -24.76 -16.16 4.55
CA MET A 517 -25.86 -15.52 3.79
C MET A 517 -25.38 -14.72 2.57
N TYR A 518 -24.13 -14.27 2.58
CA TYR A 518 -23.59 -13.43 1.50
C TYR A 518 -22.54 -14.13 0.63
N LEU A 519 -22.24 -15.42 0.85
CA LEU A 519 -21.32 -16.16 -0.03
C LEU A 519 -21.86 -16.18 -1.46
N SER A 520 -21.04 -15.77 -2.44
CA SER A 520 -21.33 -16.06 -3.84
C SER A 520 -21.41 -17.57 -4.01
N LYS A 521 -22.57 -18.06 -4.48
CA LYS A 521 -22.73 -19.46 -4.88
C LYS A 521 -21.80 -19.83 -6.02
#